data_AF-A0AAP0E3G5-F1
#
_entry.id   AF-A0AAP0E3G5-F1
#
_cell.length_a   1.000
_cell.length_b   1.000
_cell.length_c   1.000
_cell.angle_alpha   90.00
_cell.angle_beta   90.00
_cell.angle_gamma   90.00
#
_symmetry.space_group_name_H-M   'P 1'
#
loop_
_entity.id
_entity.type
_entity.pdbx_description
1 polymer ?
#
loop_
_entity_poly.entity_id
_entity_poly.type
_entity_poly.pdbx_seq_one_letter_code
_entity_poly.pdbx_strand_id
1 'polypeptide(L)'
;MKIAIQSCQTSGKVRGTKPPPGQCNKENDSDCCKQGQLYPVYKCSPPVTGSTKAILTINSFQKGGDGGGPSECDNHYHSDDTPVLELSTGWFNHLQRCFRNITISGNGHSGVAMVVDECDSTASCDKDHDYQPPCRNNIVDASKAVWKALGVDESNWGELDITWSDA
;
A
#
# COMPACT_ATOMS: atom_id res chain seq x y z
N MET A 1 4.03 5.13 -34.74
CA MET A 1 3.33 6.07 -33.85
C MET A 1 3.91 5.87 -32.46
N LYS A 2 4.77 6.79 -31.96
CA LYS A 2 5.28 6.68 -30.58
C LYS A 2 4.13 7.10 -29.66
N ILE A 3 3.48 6.14 -29.02
CA ILE A 3 2.58 6.43 -27.92
C ILE A 3 3.47 7.02 -26.82
N ALA A 4 3.36 8.32 -26.58
CA ALA A 4 3.92 8.89 -25.37
C ALA A 4 3.12 8.25 -24.22
N ILE A 5 3.75 7.32 -23.50
CA ILE A 5 3.19 6.83 -22.24
C ILE A 5 3.16 8.06 -21.35
N GLN A 6 1.98 8.62 -21.16
CA GLN A 6 1.83 9.79 -20.30
C GLN A 6 2.27 9.36 -18.90
N SER A 7 3.36 9.96 -18.43
CA SER A 7 3.89 9.67 -17.10
C SER A 7 2.84 10.02 -16.06
N CYS A 8 2.64 9.13 -15.07
CA CYS A 8 1.68 9.38 -14.01
C CYS A 8 1.99 10.70 -13.30
N GLN A 9 0.99 11.59 -13.22
CA GLN A 9 1.07 12.88 -12.55
C GLN A 9 0.13 12.91 -11.34
N THR A 10 0.41 13.81 -10.40
CA THR A 10 -0.50 14.05 -9.28
C THR A 10 -1.88 14.49 -9.80
N SER A 11 -2.93 13.93 -9.21
CA SER A 11 -4.33 14.23 -9.52
C SER A 11 -4.90 15.40 -8.70
N GLY A 12 -4.14 15.89 -7.71
CA GLY A 12 -4.59 16.96 -6.83
C GLY A 12 -3.89 16.93 -5.47
N LYS A 13 -4.49 17.60 -4.49
CA LYS A 13 -4.03 17.54 -3.09
C LYS A 13 -5.23 17.46 -2.15
N VAL A 14 -5.09 16.69 -1.07
CA VAL A 14 -6.02 16.69 0.06
C VAL A 14 -5.43 17.49 1.22
N ARG A 15 -6.30 18.17 1.99
CA ARG A 15 -5.88 18.90 3.19
C ARG A 15 -6.08 18.02 4.41
N GLY A 16 -4.99 17.80 5.15
CA GLY A 16 -5.01 17.04 6.39
C GLY A 16 -5.89 17.66 7.46
N THR A 17 -6.64 16.81 8.13
CA THR A 17 -7.40 17.13 9.34
C THR A 17 -6.65 16.58 10.56
N LYS A 18 -6.91 17.13 11.75
CA LYS A 18 -6.35 16.59 12.98
C LYS A 18 -7.17 15.35 13.37
N PRO A 19 -6.55 14.17 13.59
CA PRO A 19 -7.27 13.01 14.10
C PRO A 19 -7.93 13.32 15.45
N PRO A 20 -9.16 12.84 15.71
CA PRO A 20 -9.76 12.87 17.04
C PRO A 20 -8.88 12.13 18.08
N PRO A 21 -9.02 12.45 19.38
CA PRO A 21 -8.31 11.71 20.43
C PRO A 21 -8.59 10.20 20.37
N GLY A 22 -7.53 9.39 20.39
CA GLY A 22 -7.63 7.92 20.31
C GLY A 22 -7.89 7.37 18.91
N GLN A 23 -7.72 8.18 17.86
CA GLN A 23 -7.71 7.77 16.45
C GLN A 23 -6.30 7.94 15.87
N CYS A 24 -6.06 7.34 14.69
CA CYS A 24 -4.76 7.17 14.08
C CYS A 24 -3.84 6.23 14.86
N ASN A 25 -3.90 4.96 14.49
CA ASN A 25 -3.00 3.90 14.90
C ASN A 25 -1.59 4.19 14.34
N LYS A 26 -0.60 3.99 15.19
CA LYS A 26 0.82 4.20 14.90
C LYS A 26 1.62 2.91 14.97
N GLU A 27 0.95 1.76 14.94
CA GLU A 27 1.61 0.49 14.63
C GLU A 27 2.37 0.63 13.30
N ASN A 28 3.47 -0.12 13.18
CA ASN A 28 4.38 -0.10 12.03
C ASN A 28 4.89 1.30 11.64
N ASP A 29 5.01 2.21 12.60
CA ASP A 29 5.42 3.60 12.39
C ASP A 29 4.49 4.42 11.46
N SER A 30 3.22 4.01 11.39
CA SER A 30 2.18 4.68 10.59
C SER A 30 2.02 6.17 10.96
N ASP A 31 1.98 7.01 9.93
CA ASP A 31 1.91 8.46 10.04
C ASP A 31 0.48 8.97 10.18
N CYS A 32 0.28 10.06 10.92
CA CYS A 32 -1.03 10.72 11.02
C CYS A 32 -1.09 12.01 10.20
N CYS A 33 -2.25 12.28 9.60
CA CYS A 33 -2.48 13.57 8.96
C CYS A 33 -2.31 14.74 9.92
N LYS A 34 -1.68 15.79 9.42
CA LYS A 34 -1.42 17.03 10.16
C LYS A 34 -2.39 18.10 9.71
N GLN A 35 -2.99 18.81 10.67
CA GLN A 35 -3.97 19.85 10.40
C GLN A 35 -3.41 20.90 9.44
N GLY A 36 -4.09 21.09 8.32
CA GLY A 36 -3.76 22.11 7.33
C GLY A 36 -2.64 21.74 6.36
N GLN A 37 -1.91 20.64 6.57
CA GLN A 37 -0.91 20.13 5.64
C GLN A 37 -1.57 19.66 4.34
N LEU A 38 -0.93 19.88 3.20
CA LEU A 38 -1.42 19.41 1.90
C LEU A 38 -0.65 18.15 1.48
N TYR A 39 -1.38 17.08 1.21
CA TYR A 39 -0.84 15.80 0.75
C TYR A 39 -1.20 15.60 -0.73
N PRO A 40 -0.25 15.18 -1.58
CA PRO A 40 -0.55 14.88 -2.99
C PRO A 40 -1.43 13.63 -3.08
N VAL A 41 -2.33 13.63 -4.06
CA VAL A 41 -3.13 12.44 -4.41
C VAL A 41 -2.89 12.03 -5.85
N TYR A 42 -3.16 10.77 -6.15
CA TYR A 42 -2.90 10.12 -7.43
C TYR A 42 -4.06 9.19 -7.77
N LYS A 43 -4.49 9.21 -9.03
CA LYS A 43 -5.41 8.21 -9.61
C LYS A 43 -4.69 7.21 -10.53
N CYS A 44 -3.37 7.27 -10.53
CA CYS A 44 -2.51 6.47 -11.39
C CYS A 44 -1.28 6.03 -10.63
N SER A 45 -0.62 5.00 -11.15
CA SER A 45 0.65 4.50 -10.66
C SER A 45 1.65 4.45 -11.82
N PRO A 46 2.96 4.28 -11.56
CA PRO A 46 3.94 4.05 -12.62
C PRO A 46 3.56 2.85 -13.52
N PRO A 47 4.04 2.79 -14.78
CA PRO A 47 3.70 1.69 -15.68
C PRO A 47 4.07 0.33 -15.09
N VAL A 48 3.15 -0.63 -15.19
CA VAL A 48 3.43 -2.03 -14.85
C VAL A 48 4.30 -2.64 -15.96
N THR A 49 5.35 -3.35 -15.55
CA THR A 49 6.28 -4.06 -16.41
C THR A 49 6.48 -5.49 -15.89
N GLY A 50 7.30 -6.31 -16.55
CA GLY A 50 7.69 -7.62 -16.02
C GLY A 50 8.60 -7.57 -14.78
N SER A 51 9.03 -6.37 -14.34
CA SER A 51 9.80 -6.13 -13.12
C SER A 51 9.54 -4.69 -12.65
N THR A 52 8.31 -4.46 -12.20
CA THR A 52 7.82 -3.14 -11.80
C THR A 52 8.49 -2.69 -10.52
N LYS A 53 9.19 -1.56 -10.55
CA LYS A 53 9.81 -0.99 -9.34
C LYS A 53 8.75 -0.42 -8.41
N ALA A 54 8.87 -0.73 -7.12
CA ALA A 54 7.99 -0.24 -6.08
C ALA A 54 8.74 -0.05 -4.76
N ILE A 55 8.10 0.63 -3.82
CA ILE A 55 8.50 0.63 -2.41
C ILE A 55 7.59 -0.34 -1.68
N LEU A 56 8.19 -1.30 -0.99
CA LEU A 56 7.50 -2.17 -0.06
C LEU A 56 7.35 -1.43 1.27
N THR A 57 6.13 -1.38 1.80
CA THR A 57 5.83 -0.94 3.17
C THR A 57 5.23 -2.10 3.96
N ILE A 58 5.06 -1.90 5.26
CA ILE A 58 4.51 -2.89 6.18
C ILE A 58 3.14 -2.45 6.68
N ASN A 59 2.17 -3.36 6.59
CA ASN A 59 0.81 -3.16 7.07
C ASN A 59 0.31 -4.41 7.81
N SER A 60 -0.54 -4.23 8.80
CA SER A 60 -1.30 -5.30 9.45
C SER A 60 -2.75 -5.30 8.96
N PHE A 61 -3.12 -6.37 8.25
CA PHE A 61 -4.47 -6.61 7.70
C PHE A 61 -5.43 -7.28 8.70
N GLN A 62 -4.97 -7.54 9.92
CA GLN A 62 -5.77 -8.15 10.98
C GLN A 62 -6.64 -7.12 11.69
N LYS A 63 -7.73 -7.60 12.30
CA LYS A 63 -8.65 -6.74 13.03
C LYS A 63 -7.93 -6.02 14.17
N GLY A 64 -8.00 -4.69 14.16
CA GLY A 64 -7.36 -3.84 15.17
C GLY A 64 -5.91 -3.49 14.86
N GLY A 65 -5.40 -3.90 13.70
CA GLY A 65 -4.14 -3.42 13.14
C GLY A 65 -4.21 -1.97 12.61
N ASP A 66 -3.12 -1.52 12.01
CA ASP A 66 -3.02 -0.21 11.35
C ASP A 66 -3.63 -0.16 9.94
N GLY A 67 -3.94 -1.30 9.32
CA GLY A 67 -4.67 -1.34 8.04
C GLY A 67 -6.12 -0.86 8.12
N GLY A 68 -6.63 -0.56 9.31
CA GLY A 68 -7.95 0.04 9.52
C GLY A 68 -9.11 -0.93 9.28
N GLY A 69 -9.77 -0.80 8.13
CA GLY A 69 -10.97 -1.55 7.76
C GLY A 69 -10.68 -2.99 7.29
N PRO A 70 -11.73 -3.81 7.04
CA PRO A 70 -11.59 -5.05 6.28
C PRO A 70 -11.21 -4.75 4.83
N SER A 71 -10.51 -5.69 4.18
CA SER A 71 -9.94 -5.45 2.86
C SER A 71 -10.96 -5.39 1.71
N GLU A 72 -10.73 -4.52 0.74
CA GLU A 72 -11.70 -4.16 -0.30
C GLU A 72 -12.12 -5.35 -1.18
N CYS A 73 -11.20 -6.29 -1.46
CA CYS A 73 -11.49 -7.40 -2.36
C CYS A 73 -12.55 -8.38 -1.81
N ASP A 74 -12.58 -8.63 -0.50
CA ASP A 74 -13.48 -9.62 0.14
C ASP A 74 -14.26 -9.10 1.35
N ASN A 75 -14.02 -7.89 1.82
CA ASN A 75 -14.54 -7.34 3.07
C ASN A 75 -14.19 -8.21 4.30
N HIS A 76 -12.97 -8.78 4.33
CA HIS A 76 -12.45 -9.57 5.45
C HIS A 76 -11.13 -9.00 5.98
N TYR A 77 -10.86 -9.30 7.26
CA TYR A 77 -9.52 -9.14 7.83
C TYR A 77 -8.68 -10.38 7.54
N HIS A 78 -7.38 -10.18 7.34
CA HIS A 78 -6.42 -11.24 7.06
C HIS A 78 -5.37 -11.31 8.18
N SER A 79 -4.89 -12.51 8.52
CA SER A 79 -3.85 -12.66 9.55
C SER A 79 -2.51 -12.14 9.02
N ASP A 80 -1.71 -11.50 9.89
CA ASP A 80 -0.34 -11.07 9.57
C ASP A 80 0.61 -12.20 9.13
N ASP A 81 0.27 -13.45 9.44
CA ASP A 81 1.00 -14.64 9.00
C ASP A 81 0.56 -15.16 7.62
N THR A 82 -0.45 -14.52 7.00
CA THR A 82 -0.90 -14.83 5.63
C THR A 82 -0.18 -13.90 4.65
N PRO A 83 0.44 -14.40 3.57
CA PRO A 83 1.15 -13.56 2.60
C PRO A 83 0.17 -12.80 1.70
N VAL A 84 -0.37 -11.72 2.25
CA VAL A 84 -1.27 -10.78 1.56
C VAL A 84 -0.66 -9.39 1.48
N LEU A 85 -1.17 -8.58 0.56
CA LEU A 85 -0.76 -7.20 0.34
C LEU A 85 -1.87 -6.38 -0.31
N GLU A 86 -1.63 -5.09 -0.35
CA GLU A 86 -2.39 -4.11 -1.09
C GLU A 86 -1.51 -3.34 -2.08
N LEU A 87 -2.14 -2.78 -3.10
CA LEU A 87 -1.47 -2.06 -4.16
C LEU A 87 -1.98 -0.62 -4.21
N SER A 88 -1.10 0.33 -4.51
CA SER A 88 -1.54 1.70 -4.84
C SER A 88 -2.66 1.69 -5.87
N THR A 89 -3.63 2.58 -5.74
CA THR A 89 -4.83 2.71 -6.61
C THR A 89 -4.62 2.37 -8.08
N GLY A 90 -3.60 2.97 -8.72
CA GLY A 90 -3.36 2.77 -10.15
C GLY A 90 -2.93 1.35 -10.51
N TRP A 91 -2.23 0.66 -9.61
CA TRP A 91 -1.88 -0.75 -9.75
C TRP A 91 -3.01 -1.68 -9.31
N PHE A 92 -3.76 -1.33 -8.27
CA PHE A 92 -4.96 -2.08 -7.88
C PHE A 92 -5.98 -2.20 -9.02
N ASN A 93 -6.11 -1.12 -9.80
CA ASN A 93 -6.82 -1.08 -11.07
C ASN A 93 -8.29 -1.49 -10.94
N HIS A 94 -9.03 -0.83 -10.05
CA HIS A 94 -10.48 -1.04 -9.87
C HIS A 94 -10.83 -2.52 -9.66
N LEU A 95 -10.24 -3.16 -8.65
CA LEU A 95 -10.43 -4.57 -8.28
C LEU A 95 -9.92 -5.60 -9.30
N GLN A 96 -9.35 -5.18 -10.45
CA GLN A 96 -8.91 -6.11 -11.50
C GLN A 96 -7.78 -7.05 -11.04
N ARG A 97 -7.00 -6.64 -10.03
CA ARG A 97 -5.95 -7.47 -9.42
C ARG A 97 -6.38 -8.21 -8.16
N CYS A 98 -7.62 -8.06 -7.69
CA CYS A 98 -8.10 -8.80 -6.52
C CYS A 98 -7.87 -10.31 -6.65
N PHE A 99 -7.32 -10.89 -5.59
CA PHE A 99 -6.96 -12.31 -5.46
C PHE A 99 -5.96 -12.83 -6.52
N ARG A 100 -5.32 -11.93 -7.26
CA ARG A 100 -4.18 -12.28 -8.11
C ARG A 100 -2.94 -12.32 -7.24
N ASN A 101 -2.12 -13.33 -7.50
CA ASN A 101 -0.80 -13.41 -6.89
C ASN A 101 0.17 -12.52 -7.69
N ILE A 102 1.07 -11.86 -6.97
CA ILE A 102 2.23 -11.22 -7.56
C ILE A 102 3.50 -11.80 -6.94
N THR A 103 4.57 -11.82 -7.73
CA THR A 103 5.90 -12.14 -7.23
C THR A 103 6.59 -10.85 -6.84
N ILE A 104 7.07 -10.77 -5.60
CA ILE A 104 7.84 -9.65 -5.06
C ILE A 104 9.29 -10.11 -4.94
N SER A 105 10.23 -9.28 -5.37
CA SER A 105 11.66 -9.52 -5.22
C SER A 105 12.35 -8.32 -4.59
N GLY A 106 13.10 -8.59 -3.51
CA GLY A 106 13.78 -7.61 -2.69
C GLY A 106 14.76 -8.30 -1.74
N ASN A 107 15.79 -7.60 -1.27
CA ASN A 107 16.78 -8.16 -0.34
C ASN A 107 17.46 -9.46 -0.82
N GLY A 108 17.56 -9.67 -2.14
CA GLY A 108 18.13 -10.90 -2.72
C GLY A 108 17.21 -12.13 -2.67
N HIS A 109 15.98 -11.97 -2.17
CA HIS A 109 14.96 -13.01 -2.06
C HIS A 109 13.71 -12.65 -2.89
N SER A 110 12.83 -13.65 -3.05
CA SER A 110 11.53 -13.46 -3.69
C SER A 110 10.44 -14.16 -2.89
N GLY A 111 9.25 -13.56 -2.84
CA GLY A 111 8.06 -14.11 -2.23
C GLY A 111 6.85 -13.94 -3.14
N VAL A 112 5.83 -14.78 -2.95
CA VAL A 112 4.55 -14.67 -3.64
C VAL A 112 3.50 -14.25 -2.62
N ALA A 113 2.68 -13.27 -2.97
CA ALA A 113 1.64 -12.75 -2.10
C ALA A 113 0.39 -12.41 -2.91
N MET A 114 -0.77 -12.51 -2.23
CA MET A 114 -2.07 -12.27 -2.83
C MET A 114 -2.51 -10.82 -2.61
N VAL A 115 -2.97 -10.16 -3.67
CA VAL A 115 -3.57 -8.83 -3.58
C VAL A 115 -4.96 -8.96 -2.94
N VAL A 116 -5.18 -8.29 -1.82
CA VAL A 116 -6.46 -8.29 -1.08
C VAL A 116 -7.08 -6.91 -0.90
N ASP A 117 -6.29 -5.84 -1.07
CA ASP A 117 -6.75 -4.47 -0.78
C ASP A 117 -6.20 -3.42 -1.74
N GLU A 118 -6.79 -2.22 -1.65
CA GLU A 118 -6.27 -1.00 -2.23
C GLU A 118 -5.54 -0.15 -1.20
N CYS A 119 -4.30 0.25 -1.50
CA CYS A 119 -3.64 1.35 -0.80
C CYS A 119 -4.14 2.67 -1.44
N ASP A 120 -5.20 3.27 -0.88
CA ASP A 120 -5.88 4.43 -1.48
C ASP A 120 -4.96 5.64 -1.57
N SER A 121 -4.63 6.01 -2.81
CA SER A 121 -3.80 7.17 -3.15
C SER A 121 -4.63 8.37 -3.62
N THR A 122 -5.96 8.25 -3.66
CA THR A 122 -6.91 9.25 -4.18
C THR A 122 -7.50 10.13 -3.10
N ALA A 123 -7.67 9.59 -1.89
CA ALA A 123 -8.24 10.25 -0.73
C ALA A 123 -7.58 9.72 0.55
N SER A 124 -7.56 10.55 1.60
CA SER A 124 -7.28 10.12 2.98
C SER A 124 -7.48 11.29 3.96
N CYS A 125 -7.06 11.12 5.22
CA CYS A 125 -7.22 12.06 6.33
C CYS A 125 -8.67 12.12 6.83
N ASP A 126 -9.36 10.99 6.73
CA ASP A 126 -10.71 10.75 7.22
C ASP A 126 -10.74 9.51 8.12
N LYS A 127 -11.93 9.19 8.63
CA LYS A 127 -12.14 8.11 9.59
C LYS A 127 -11.91 6.72 9.00
N ASP A 128 -12.24 6.52 7.74
CA ASP A 128 -12.23 5.20 7.12
C ASP A 128 -10.79 4.71 6.90
N HIS A 129 -9.86 5.66 6.72
CA HIS A 129 -8.42 5.45 6.60
C HIS A 129 -7.65 5.75 7.89
N ASP A 130 -8.33 5.69 9.05
CA ASP A 130 -7.76 5.98 10.38
C ASP A 130 -6.95 7.30 10.47
N TYR A 131 -7.36 8.30 9.67
CA TYR A 131 -6.71 9.59 9.53
C TYR A 131 -5.23 9.54 9.12
N GLN A 132 -4.81 8.47 8.44
CA GLN A 132 -3.50 8.34 7.80
C GLN A 132 -3.43 9.15 6.49
N PRO A 133 -2.24 9.60 6.04
CA PRO A 133 -2.07 10.33 4.78
C PRO A 133 -2.33 9.44 3.54
N PRO A 134 -2.56 10.02 2.34
CA PRO A 134 -2.88 9.21 1.18
C PRO A 134 -1.69 8.36 0.82
N CYS A 135 -1.96 7.15 0.36
CA CYS A 135 -0.92 6.25 -0.09
C CYS A 135 -0.10 6.90 -1.22
N ARG A 136 1.21 6.62 -1.25
CA ARG A 136 2.03 6.97 -2.42
C ARG A 136 1.59 6.09 -3.60
N ASN A 137 1.88 6.53 -4.82
CA ASN A 137 1.38 5.87 -6.02
C ASN A 137 2.23 4.70 -6.53
N ASN A 138 3.26 4.31 -5.78
CA ASN A 138 4.24 3.30 -6.14
C ASN A 138 4.50 2.31 -4.99
N ILE A 139 3.46 2.01 -4.21
CA ILE A 139 3.50 1.22 -3.00
C ILE A 139 2.96 -0.19 -3.24
N VAL A 140 3.67 -1.15 -2.67
CA VAL A 140 3.16 -2.48 -2.33
C VAL A 140 3.17 -2.50 -0.80
N ASP A 141 2.01 -2.48 -0.16
CA ASP A 141 1.94 -2.48 1.29
C ASP A 141 1.58 -3.88 1.78
N ALA A 142 2.44 -4.48 2.60
CA ALA A 142 2.47 -5.92 2.74
C ALA A 142 2.47 -6.41 4.19
N SER A 143 1.84 -7.55 4.38
CA SER A 143 1.80 -8.27 5.66
C SER A 143 3.19 -8.68 6.16
N LYS A 144 3.29 -8.90 7.47
CA LYS A 144 4.52 -9.39 8.15
C LYS A 144 5.05 -10.68 7.50
N ALA A 145 4.17 -11.56 7.02
CA ALA A 145 4.54 -12.78 6.30
C ALA A 145 5.37 -12.51 5.03
N VAL A 146 5.06 -11.46 4.28
CA VAL A 146 5.80 -11.09 3.05
C VAL A 146 7.20 -10.60 3.40
N TRP A 147 7.32 -9.75 4.41
CA TRP A 147 8.61 -9.25 4.90
C TRP A 147 9.52 -10.40 5.38
N LYS A 148 8.96 -11.35 6.13
CA LYS A 148 9.68 -12.58 6.53
C LYS A 148 10.12 -13.42 5.33
N ALA A 149 9.27 -13.56 4.30
CA ALA A 149 9.61 -14.32 3.09
C ALA A 149 10.75 -13.68 2.29
N LEU A 150 10.90 -12.36 2.35
CA LEU A 150 12.04 -11.63 1.76
C LEU A 150 13.30 -11.68 2.63
N GLY A 151 13.27 -12.34 3.78
CA GLY A 151 14.42 -12.51 4.66
C GLY A 151 14.93 -11.19 5.26
N VAL A 152 14.06 -10.18 5.39
CA VAL A 152 14.42 -8.90 5.99
C VAL A 152 14.29 -9.02 7.51
N ASP A 153 15.36 -8.71 8.24
CA ASP A 153 15.32 -8.64 9.71
C ASP A 153 14.27 -7.65 10.19
N GLU A 154 13.49 -8.01 11.22
CA GLU A 154 12.39 -7.19 11.76
C GLU A 154 12.83 -5.78 12.17
N SER A 155 14.08 -5.61 12.64
CA SER A 155 14.63 -4.29 12.99
C SER A 155 14.85 -3.36 11.79
N ASN A 156 14.76 -3.89 10.57
CA ASN A 156 14.92 -3.16 9.31
C ASN A 156 13.60 -3.06 8.53
N TRP A 157 12.46 -3.40 9.15
CA TRP A 157 11.15 -3.20 8.56
C TRP A 157 10.79 -1.71 8.54
N GLY A 158 9.98 -1.33 7.56
CA GLY A 158 9.68 0.08 7.25
C GLY A 158 9.50 0.25 5.76
N GLU A 159 10.55 0.69 5.06
CA GLU A 159 10.56 0.81 3.61
C GLU A 159 11.67 -0.03 2.97
N LEU A 160 11.35 -0.73 1.87
CA LEU A 160 12.33 -1.48 1.08
C LEU A 160 12.10 -1.25 -0.43
N ASP A 161 13.16 -0.94 -1.16
CA ASP A 161 13.13 -0.96 -2.63
C ASP A 161 12.95 -2.38 -3.14
N ILE A 162 11.89 -2.60 -3.93
CA ILE A 162 11.55 -3.91 -4.50
C ILE A 162 11.27 -3.83 -6.00
N THR A 163 11.16 -5.00 -6.61
CA THR A 163 10.45 -5.17 -7.88
C THR A 163 9.31 -6.16 -7.71
N TRP A 164 8.25 -6.01 -8.49
CA TRP A 164 7.16 -6.97 -8.53
C TRP A 164 6.68 -7.26 -9.95
N SER A 165 6.06 -8.41 -10.14
CA SER A 165 5.42 -8.81 -11.40
C SER A 165 4.16 -9.59 -11.13
N ASP A 166 3.16 -9.47 -12.01
CA ASP A 166 2.02 -10.40 -12.02
C ASP A 166 2.56 -11.84 -12.13
N ALA A 167 2.05 -12.77 -11.32
CA ALA A 167 2.50 -14.17 -11.26
C ALA A 167 1.84 -15.07 -12.31
#